data_AF-A0A0F8Z2J0-F1
#
_entry.id   AF-A0A0F8Z2J0-F1
#
_cell.length_a   1.000
_cell.length_b   1.000
_cell.length_c   1.000
_cell.angle_alpha   90.00
_cell.angle_beta   90.00
_cell.angle_gamma   90.00
#
_symmetry.space_group_name_H-M   'P 1'
#
loop_
_entity.id
_entity.type
_entity.pdbx_description
1 polymer ?
#
loop_
_entity_poly.entity_id
_entity_poly.type
_entity_poly.pdbx_seq_one_letter_code
_entity_poly.pdbx_strand_id
1 'polypeptide(L)'
;MAVHTLIHELPSRIAEKIEPDPNDCWLWTAYRNRAGYGLTRQRPFRTRLAHRIVWLLLRGSIPDGLHLDHLCRVRACVNPNHLRVVTCAENNLAEGAMGQGALKAQKDYKITRILSASVNYGTKAVEAAYVCVHHTDCEQDVRNLAGFIPTAEYGTRGPISEYELGTVEDTRYICSPDLNPILAGGKAVGSDGMVAADSTNNDVYPMLYIGKESYGIV
;
A
#
# COMPACT_ATOMS: atom_id res chain seq x y z
N MET A 1 2.44 8.78 -29.17
CA MET A 1 1.64 7.83 -29.98
C MET A 1 1.04 6.82 -29.00
N ALA A 2 -0.05 7.20 -28.33
CA ALA A 2 -1.45 6.84 -28.60
C ALA A 2 -1.90 5.59 -27.82
N VAL A 3 -2.30 5.82 -26.57
CA VAL A 3 -2.69 4.82 -25.55
C VAL A 3 -4.04 4.14 -25.87
N HIS A 4 -4.72 4.60 -26.93
CA HIS A 4 -5.98 4.03 -27.43
C HIS A 4 -5.83 2.85 -28.42
N THR A 5 -4.61 2.54 -28.88
CA THR A 5 -4.41 1.65 -30.03
C THR A 5 -4.51 0.16 -29.68
N LEU A 6 -4.27 -0.22 -28.43
CA LEU A 6 -4.13 -1.62 -28.02
C LEU A 6 -5.46 -2.35 -27.79
N ILE A 7 -6.58 -1.64 -27.63
CA ILE A 7 -7.91 -2.30 -27.50
C ILE A 7 -8.25 -3.06 -28.79
N HIS A 8 -7.83 -2.54 -29.95
CA HIS A 8 -8.06 -3.18 -31.25
C HIS A 8 -7.25 -4.47 -31.46
N GLU A 9 -6.20 -4.69 -30.68
CA GLU A 9 -5.40 -5.93 -30.71
C GLU A 9 -6.06 -7.06 -29.90
N LEU A 10 -7.07 -6.74 -29.08
CA LEU A 10 -7.83 -7.73 -28.32
C LEU A 10 -8.86 -8.43 -29.21
N PRO A 11 -9.14 -9.73 -28.96
CA PRO A 11 -10.24 -10.42 -29.62
C PRO A 11 -11.57 -9.67 -29.40
N SER A 12 -12.42 -9.58 -30.43
CA SER A 12 -13.68 -8.80 -30.41
C SER A 12 -14.55 -9.08 -29.18
N ARG A 13 -14.65 -10.35 -28.77
CA ARG A 13 -15.38 -10.80 -27.56
C ARG A 13 -14.93 -10.16 -26.23
N ILE A 14 -13.72 -9.60 -26.20
CA ILE A 14 -13.11 -8.89 -25.06
C ILE A 14 -13.18 -7.38 -25.32
N ALA A 15 -12.77 -6.93 -26.50
CA ALA A 15 -12.74 -5.51 -26.86
C ALA A 15 -14.13 -4.85 -26.73
N GLU A 16 -15.21 -5.53 -27.13
CA GLU A 16 -16.59 -5.04 -27.02
C GLU A 16 -17.08 -4.83 -25.56
N LYS A 17 -16.35 -5.34 -24.57
CA LYS A 17 -16.70 -5.25 -23.14
C LYS A 17 -15.86 -4.21 -22.40
N ILE A 18 -15.14 -3.38 -23.14
CA ILE A 18 -14.24 -2.37 -22.61
C ILE A 18 -14.74 -1.00 -23.05
N GLU A 19 -14.98 -0.14 -22.07
CA GLU A 19 -15.33 1.26 -22.29
C GLU A 19 -14.22 2.16 -21.73
N PRO A 20 -13.60 3.02 -22.56
CA PRO A 20 -12.59 3.95 -22.07
C PRO A 20 -13.22 5.10 -21.28
N ASP A 21 -12.63 5.40 -20.12
CA ASP A 21 -13.00 6.50 -19.23
C ASP A 21 -12.06 7.72 -19.44
N PRO A 22 -12.45 8.97 -19.08
CA PRO A 22 -11.58 10.13 -19.20
C PRO A 22 -10.25 10.04 -18.45
N ASN A 23 -10.15 9.16 -17.44
CA ASN A 23 -8.91 8.89 -16.71
C ASN A 23 -8.02 7.83 -17.39
N ASP A 24 -8.21 7.55 -18.68
CA ASP A 24 -7.53 6.50 -19.47
C ASP A 24 -7.73 5.08 -18.91
N CYS A 25 -8.75 4.88 -18.09
CA CYS A 25 -9.13 3.56 -17.58
C CYS A 25 -9.93 2.81 -18.65
N TRP A 26 -9.67 1.51 -18.77
CA TRP A 26 -10.45 0.61 -19.62
C TRP A 26 -11.45 -0.11 -18.73
N LEU A 27 -12.67 0.39 -18.64
CA LEU A 27 -13.68 -0.11 -17.72
C LEU A 27 -14.35 -1.37 -18.28
N TRP A 28 -14.38 -2.43 -17.46
CA TRP A 28 -15.09 -3.66 -17.81
C TRP A 28 -16.59 -3.50 -17.65
N THR A 29 -17.33 -3.57 -18.77
CA THR A 29 -18.79 -3.34 -18.79
C THR A 29 -19.61 -4.61 -18.59
N ALA A 30 -18.99 -5.80 -18.71
CA ALA A 30 -19.65 -7.08 -18.46
C ALA A 30 -19.70 -7.44 -16.95
N TYR A 31 -19.95 -8.71 -16.64
CA TYR A 31 -20.16 -9.16 -15.25
C TYR A 31 -19.00 -8.76 -14.33
N ARG A 32 -19.37 -8.17 -13.18
CA ARG A 32 -18.48 -7.78 -12.08
C ARG A 32 -18.86 -8.58 -10.84
N ASN A 33 -17.87 -9.04 -10.08
CA ASN A 33 -18.13 -9.71 -8.81
C ASN A 33 -18.54 -8.72 -7.70
N ARG A 34 -18.93 -9.24 -6.52
CA ARG A 34 -19.30 -8.40 -5.36
C ARG A 34 -18.19 -7.45 -4.89
N ALA A 35 -16.92 -7.78 -5.16
CA ALA A 35 -15.79 -6.93 -4.82
C ALA A 35 -15.50 -5.85 -5.88
N GLY A 36 -16.22 -5.83 -7.00
CA GLY A 36 -16.09 -4.84 -8.08
C GLY A 36 -15.17 -5.23 -9.24
N TYR A 37 -14.59 -6.43 -9.21
CA TYR A 37 -13.70 -6.91 -10.27
C TYR A 37 -14.47 -7.45 -11.47
N GLY A 38 -14.05 -7.05 -12.67
CA GLY A 38 -14.53 -7.61 -13.93
C GLY A 38 -14.15 -9.08 -14.08
N LEU A 39 -15.09 -9.90 -14.55
CA LEU A 39 -14.90 -11.31 -14.82
C LEU A 39 -15.24 -11.63 -16.27
N THR A 40 -14.48 -12.57 -16.84
CA THR A 40 -14.73 -13.07 -18.18
C THR A 40 -14.67 -14.60 -18.21
N ARG A 41 -15.58 -15.19 -18.99
CA ARG A 41 -15.61 -16.63 -19.22
C ARG A 41 -14.82 -16.94 -20.49
N GLN A 42 -13.74 -17.69 -20.33
CA GLN A 42 -12.86 -18.10 -21.41
C GLN A 42 -12.96 -19.61 -21.56
N ARG A 43 -13.75 -20.15 -22.52
CA ARG A 43 -13.74 -21.60 -22.79
C ARG A 43 -12.37 -22.02 -23.35
N PRO A 44 -11.79 -23.18 -22.99
CA PRO A 44 -12.31 -24.24 -22.10
C PRO A 44 -12.11 -23.97 -20.59
N PHE A 45 -11.48 -22.85 -20.23
CA PHE A 45 -11.14 -22.49 -18.86
C PHE A 45 -12.33 -22.00 -17.99
N ARG A 46 -12.10 -21.98 -16.67
CA ARG A 46 -13.01 -21.40 -15.67
C ARG A 46 -13.08 -19.87 -15.81
N THR A 47 -14.10 -19.27 -15.21
CA THR A 47 -14.23 -17.81 -15.09
C THR A 47 -12.96 -17.23 -14.48
N ARG A 48 -12.33 -16.25 -15.15
CA ARG A 48 -11.12 -15.56 -14.67
C ARG A 48 -11.35 -14.06 -14.61
N LEU A 49 -10.49 -13.39 -13.84
CA LEU A 49 -10.44 -11.93 -13.74
C LEU A 49 -10.13 -11.31 -15.10
N ALA A 50 -10.94 -10.35 -15.52
CA ALA A 50 -10.85 -9.73 -16.83
C ALA A 50 -9.50 -9.02 -17.05
N HIS A 51 -9.00 -8.30 -16.05
CA HIS A 51 -7.71 -7.60 -16.12
C HIS A 51 -6.53 -8.58 -16.31
N ARG A 52 -6.56 -9.77 -15.70
CA ARG A 52 -5.52 -10.81 -15.91
C ARG A 52 -5.54 -11.38 -17.31
N ILE A 53 -6.72 -11.50 -17.91
CA ILE A 53 -6.88 -11.98 -19.28
C ILE A 53 -6.39 -10.94 -20.28
N VAL A 54 -6.76 -9.67 -20.09
CA VAL A 54 -6.29 -8.57 -20.94
C VAL A 54 -4.77 -8.43 -20.84
N TRP A 55 -4.21 -8.53 -19.64
CA TRP A 55 -2.76 -8.60 -19.45
C TRP A 55 -2.13 -9.78 -20.19
N LEU A 56 -2.69 -11.00 -20.04
CA LEU A 56 -2.16 -12.19 -20.71
C LEU A 56 -2.12 -12.03 -22.24
N LEU A 57 -3.15 -11.41 -22.81
CA LEU A 57 -3.27 -11.22 -24.25
C LEU A 57 -2.31 -10.15 -24.80
N LEU A 58 -2.07 -9.07 -24.05
CA LEU A 58 -1.26 -7.94 -24.53
C LEU A 58 0.19 -7.96 -24.05
N ARG A 59 0.47 -8.55 -22.89
CA ARG A 59 1.79 -8.56 -22.25
C ARG A 59 2.35 -9.97 -21.99
N GLY A 60 1.55 -11.01 -22.22
CA GLY A 60 1.98 -12.39 -22.02
C GLY A 60 1.83 -12.88 -20.57
N SER A 61 2.51 -13.98 -20.24
CA SER A 61 2.33 -14.68 -18.96
C SER A 61 2.70 -13.82 -17.76
N ILE A 62 1.86 -13.86 -16.72
CA ILE A 62 2.20 -13.33 -15.40
C ILE A 62 3.07 -14.40 -14.72
N PRO A 63 4.27 -14.07 -14.21
CA PRO A 63 5.10 -15.04 -13.52
C PRO A 63 4.37 -15.69 -12.33
N ASP A 64 4.67 -16.96 -12.07
CA ASP A 64 4.01 -17.72 -11.01
C ASP A 64 4.24 -17.08 -9.63
N GLY A 65 3.18 -17.02 -8.82
CA GLY A 65 3.19 -16.38 -7.51
C GLY A 65 3.00 -14.85 -7.53
N LEU A 66 2.98 -14.21 -8.70
CA LEU A 66 2.78 -12.76 -8.82
C LEU A 66 1.31 -12.38 -9.12
N HIS A 67 0.94 -11.19 -8.66
CA HIS A 67 -0.39 -10.60 -8.75
C HIS A 67 -0.36 -9.30 -9.55
N LEU A 68 -1.51 -8.89 -10.06
CA LEU A 68 -1.66 -7.61 -10.74
C LEU A 68 -2.38 -6.65 -9.79
N ASP A 69 -1.74 -5.52 -9.51
CA ASP A 69 -2.26 -4.46 -8.66
C ASP A 69 -2.63 -3.23 -9.49
N HIS A 70 -3.76 -2.59 -9.14
CA HIS A 70 -4.34 -1.47 -9.86
C HIS A 70 -3.75 -0.14 -9.38
N LEU A 71 -2.86 0.45 -10.17
CA LEU A 71 -2.31 1.79 -9.91
C LEU A 71 -3.42 2.86 -9.87
N CYS A 72 -4.46 2.70 -10.68
CA CYS A 72 -5.59 3.62 -10.73
C CYS A 72 -6.63 3.40 -9.61
N ARG A 73 -6.47 2.38 -8.75
CA ARG A 73 -7.41 1.98 -7.69
C ARG A 73 -8.86 1.70 -8.15
N VAL A 74 -9.09 1.55 -9.46
CA VAL A 74 -10.39 1.19 -10.04
C VAL A 74 -10.40 -0.31 -10.34
N ARG A 75 -11.08 -1.10 -9.49
CA ARG A 75 -11.12 -2.58 -9.59
C ARG A 75 -11.72 -3.11 -10.91
N ALA A 76 -12.54 -2.30 -11.58
CA ALA A 76 -13.14 -2.63 -12.87
C ALA A 76 -12.21 -2.33 -14.07
N CYS A 77 -11.08 -1.65 -13.85
CA CYS A 77 -10.13 -1.31 -14.92
C CYS A 77 -9.40 -2.56 -15.41
N VAL A 78 -9.23 -2.69 -16.73
CA VAL A 78 -8.47 -3.77 -17.38
C VAL A 78 -7.29 -3.28 -18.20
N ASN A 79 -6.98 -1.97 -18.16
CA ASN A 79 -5.86 -1.37 -18.90
C ASN A 79 -4.53 -1.89 -18.34
N PRO A 80 -3.68 -2.61 -19.12
CA PRO A 80 -2.39 -3.09 -18.65
C PRO A 80 -1.43 -1.99 -18.20
N ASN A 81 -1.57 -0.76 -18.70
CA ASN A 81 -0.75 0.38 -18.27
C ASN A 81 -1.11 0.87 -16.86
N HIS A 82 -2.30 0.53 -16.37
CA HIS A 82 -2.74 0.83 -15.01
C HIS A 82 -2.54 -0.35 -14.05
N LEU A 83 -1.80 -1.37 -14.49
CA LEU A 83 -1.50 -2.57 -13.71
C LEU A 83 0.00 -2.69 -13.50
N ARG A 84 0.41 -3.04 -12.29
CA ARG A 84 1.78 -3.45 -11.99
C ARG A 84 1.80 -4.91 -11.52
N VAL A 85 2.88 -5.61 -11.83
CA VAL A 85 3.13 -6.96 -11.32
C VAL A 85 3.76 -6.82 -9.95
N VAL A 86 3.15 -7.42 -8.94
CA VAL A 86 3.60 -7.36 -7.55
C VAL A 86 3.59 -8.75 -6.93
N THR A 87 4.44 -8.97 -5.94
CA THR A 87 4.32 -10.12 -5.04
C THR A 87 3.08 -9.97 -4.15
N CYS A 88 2.56 -11.08 -3.60
CA CYS A 88 1.51 -11.01 -2.57
C CYS A 88 1.89 -10.11 -1.40
N ALA A 89 3.17 -10.16 -0.99
CA ALA A 89 3.69 -9.34 0.10
C ALA A 89 3.63 -7.85 -0.25
N GLU A 90 4.14 -7.44 -1.41
CA GLU A 90 4.10 -6.04 -1.87
C GLU A 90 2.66 -5.53 -2.03
N ASN A 91 1.73 -6.37 -2.50
CA ASN A 91 0.32 -6.00 -2.62
C ASN A 91 -0.32 -5.73 -1.26
N ASN A 92 -0.02 -6.56 -0.26
CA ASN A 92 -0.55 -6.40 1.09
C ASN A 92 0.09 -5.22 1.84
N LEU A 93 1.35 -4.93 1.58
CA LEU A 93 2.06 -3.77 2.15
C LEU A 93 1.57 -2.45 1.54
N ALA A 94 1.27 -2.43 0.23
CA ALA A 94 0.81 -1.23 -0.49
C ALA A 94 -0.63 -0.79 -0.14
N GLU A 95 -1.48 -1.71 0.35
CA GLU A 95 -2.84 -1.38 0.84
C GLU A 95 -2.84 -0.78 2.27
N GLY A 96 -1.69 -0.32 2.79
CA GLY A 96 -1.63 0.50 4.01
C GLY A 96 -1.65 -0.29 5.33
N ALA A 97 -1.48 -1.61 5.28
CA ALA A 97 -1.53 -2.47 6.46
C ALA A 97 -0.13 -2.84 7.00
N MET A 98 0.84 -1.93 6.98
CA MET A 98 2.12 -2.21 7.64
C MET A 98 1.89 -2.26 9.16
N GLY A 99 2.05 -3.44 9.76
CA GLY A 99 1.95 -3.72 11.20
C GLY A 99 0.55 -3.74 11.81
N GLN A 100 -0.30 -2.77 11.46
CA GLN A 100 -1.62 -2.63 12.08
C GLN A 100 -2.56 -3.82 11.82
N GLY A 101 -2.44 -4.46 10.65
CA GLY A 101 -3.29 -5.60 10.29
C GLY A 101 -3.12 -6.78 11.25
N ALA A 102 -1.89 -7.02 11.70
CA ALA A 102 -1.59 -8.07 12.68
C ALA A 102 -2.17 -7.75 14.06
N LEU A 103 -1.98 -6.52 14.55
CA LEU A 103 -2.53 -6.07 15.84
C LEU A 103 -4.07 -6.07 15.84
N LYS A 104 -4.69 -5.59 14.75
CA LYS A 104 -6.15 -5.60 14.56
C LYS A 104 -6.69 -7.04 14.48
N ALA A 105 -5.97 -7.96 13.84
CA ALA A 105 -6.35 -9.38 13.78
C ALA A 105 -6.29 -10.05 15.16
N GLN A 106 -5.32 -9.66 16.01
CA GLN A 106 -5.21 -10.11 17.40
C GLN A 106 -6.20 -9.42 18.35
N LYS A 107 -7.00 -8.47 17.84
CA LYS A 107 -7.95 -7.65 18.61
C LYS A 107 -7.29 -6.88 19.75
N ASP A 108 -6.05 -6.45 19.56
CA ASP A 108 -5.35 -5.69 20.58
C ASP A 108 -5.93 -4.28 20.73
N TYR A 109 -5.74 -3.69 21.91
CA TYR A 109 -6.18 -2.34 22.22
C TYR A 109 -5.12 -1.32 21.81
N LYS A 110 -5.58 -0.13 21.43
CA LYS A 110 -4.71 1.01 21.15
C LYS A 110 -4.13 1.56 22.47
N ILE A 111 -2.85 1.95 22.45
CA ILE A 111 -2.12 2.39 23.64
C ILE A 111 -2.57 3.79 24.05
N THR A 112 -2.72 4.68 23.08
CA THR A 112 -3.01 6.09 23.35
C THR A 112 -4.50 6.37 23.44
N ARG A 113 -4.82 7.45 24.16
CA ARG A 113 -6.17 8.03 24.20
C ARG A 113 -6.34 9.04 23.07
N ILE A 114 -7.60 9.28 22.69
CA ILE A 114 -7.96 10.33 21.73
C ILE A 114 -7.50 11.69 22.28
N LEU A 115 -6.78 12.45 21.46
CA LEU A 115 -6.44 13.84 21.71
C LEU A 115 -7.40 14.75 20.94
N SER A 116 -8.17 15.54 21.67
CA SER A 116 -9.07 16.54 21.08
C SER A 116 -8.26 17.69 20.46
N ALA A 117 -8.81 18.28 19.39
CA ALA A 117 -8.32 19.55 18.87
C ALA A 117 -8.47 20.65 19.93
N SER A 118 -7.58 21.64 19.90
CA SER A 118 -7.59 22.79 20.80
C SER A 118 -8.14 24.02 20.09
N VAL A 119 -8.42 25.07 20.85
CA VAL A 119 -8.80 26.40 20.32
C VAL A 119 -7.64 27.10 19.58
N ASN A 120 -6.42 26.56 19.68
CA ASN A 120 -5.25 27.06 18.99
C ASN A 120 -5.28 26.76 17.48
N TYR A 121 -4.88 27.75 16.68
CA TYR A 121 -4.81 27.63 15.22
C TYR A 121 -3.86 26.52 14.77
N GLY A 122 -4.29 25.73 13.79
CA GLY A 122 -3.49 24.66 13.20
C GLY A 122 -3.48 23.36 14.01
N THR A 123 -4.31 23.22 15.04
CA THR A 123 -4.41 21.97 15.78
C THR A 123 -5.39 20.98 15.16
N LYS A 124 -5.01 19.71 15.12
CA LYS A 124 -5.82 18.59 14.62
C LYS A 124 -6.17 17.65 15.77
N ALA A 125 -7.34 17.03 15.66
CA ALA A 125 -7.71 15.92 16.53
C ALA A 125 -6.92 14.67 16.11
N VAL A 126 -6.42 13.93 17.10
CA VAL A 126 -5.69 12.69 16.89
C VAL A 126 -6.46 11.57 17.58
N GLU A 127 -6.78 10.51 16.84
CA GLU A 127 -7.49 9.37 17.41
C GLU A 127 -6.60 8.58 18.38
N ALA A 128 -7.22 7.65 19.12
CA ALA A 128 -6.46 6.60 19.79
C ALA A 128 -5.66 5.84 18.72
N ALA A 129 -4.40 5.56 19.04
CA ALA A 129 -3.42 5.00 18.11
C ALA A 129 -2.56 3.91 18.76
N TYR A 130 -2.12 2.96 17.93
CA TYR A 130 -0.99 2.06 18.20
C TYR A 130 0.32 2.87 18.16
N VAL A 131 1.40 2.29 18.68
CA VAL A 131 2.73 2.90 18.66
C VAL A 131 3.61 2.11 17.70
N CYS A 132 4.26 2.78 16.77
CA CYS A 132 5.30 2.22 15.93
C CYS A 132 6.65 2.83 16.33
N VAL A 133 7.61 1.99 16.70
CA VAL A 133 9.01 2.39 16.90
C VAL A 133 9.77 2.01 15.63
N HIS A 134 10.48 2.97 15.05
CA HIS A 134 11.26 2.78 13.83
C HIS A 134 12.66 3.40 13.93
N HIS A 135 13.56 2.97 13.05
CA HIS A 135 14.93 3.47 12.98
C HIS A 135 14.99 4.93 12.46
N THR A 136 16.07 5.64 12.81
CA THR A 136 16.30 7.06 12.45
C THR A 136 16.32 7.30 10.95
N ASP A 137 16.85 6.36 10.19
CA ASP A 137 17.00 6.51 8.74
C ASP A 137 15.64 6.48 8.00
N CYS A 138 14.61 5.90 8.62
CA CYS A 138 13.24 5.89 8.09
C CYS A 138 12.42 7.14 8.47
N GLU A 139 13.00 8.11 9.20
CA GLU A 139 12.27 9.30 9.64
C GLU A 139 11.68 10.09 8.45
N GLN A 140 12.47 10.28 7.39
CA GLN A 140 12.02 11.03 6.23
C GLN A 140 10.87 10.33 5.50
N ASP A 141 10.93 9.00 5.41
CA ASP A 141 9.88 8.19 4.79
C ASP A 141 8.57 8.26 5.59
N VAL A 142 8.66 8.17 6.91
CA VAL A 142 7.51 8.31 7.83
C VAL A 142 6.86 9.68 7.70
N ARG A 143 7.65 10.76 7.62
CA ARG A 143 7.14 12.13 7.42
C ARG A 143 6.47 12.33 6.07
N ASN A 144 6.88 11.57 5.05
CA ASN A 144 6.31 11.61 3.71
C ASN A 144 5.05 10.74 3.54
N LEU A 145 4.62 10.03 4.59
CA LEU A 145 3.39 9.24 4.56
C LEU A 145 2.16 10.14 4.33
N ALA A 146 1.26 9.68 3.47
CA ALA A 146 0.03 10.41 3.19
C ALA A 146 -0.82 10.53 4.46
N GLY A 147 -1.23 11.76 4.81
CA GLY A 147 -2.01 11.99 6.02
C GLY A 147 -1.19 12.07 7.31
N PHE A 148 0.14 12.19 7.23
CA PHE A 148 0.99 12.47 8.38
C PHE A 148 0.60 13.79 9.07
N ILE A 149 0.40 13.72 10.39
CA ILE A 149 0.16 14.86 11.26
C ILE A 149 1.35 14.96 12.23
N PRO A 150 2.16 16.03 12.15
CA PRO A 150 3.29 16.21 13.05
C PRO A 150 2.83 16.46 14.49
N THR A 151 3.65 16.09 15.46
CA THR A 151 3.41 16.35 16.91
C THR A 151 3.14 17.83 17.23
N ALA A 152 3.68 18.75 16.42
CA ALA A 152 3.43 20.19 16.54
C ALA A 152 1.95 20.58 16.34
N GLU A 153 1.19 19.81 15.56
CA GLU A 153 -0.22 20.05 15.26
C GLU A 153 -1.16 19.36 16.27
N TYR A 154 -0.65 18.75 17.33
CA TYR A 154 -1.50 18.09 18.32
C TYR A 154 -2.23 19.13 19.17
N GLY A 155 -3.56 19.01 19.27
CA GLY A 155 -4.37 19.94 20.06
C GLY A 155 -3.95 20.05 21.52
N THR A 156 -3.63 18.92 22.14
CA THR A 156 -3.00 18.87 23.46
C THR A 156 -1.61 18.28 23.29
N ARG A 157 -0.57 19.00 23.71
CA ARG A 157 0.83 18.56 23.62
C ARG A 157 1.11 17.43 24.61
N GLY A 158 0.66 16.23 24.28
CA GLY A 158 0.94 14.99 24.98
C GLY A 158 1.59 13.97 24.04
N PRO A 159 2.81 14.23 23.54
CA PRO A 159 3.60 13.19 22.91
C PRO A 159 3.92 12.12 23.96
N ILE A 160 3.95 10.86 23.54
CA ILE A 160 4.29 9.69 24.36
C ILE A 160 5.78 9.71 24.70
N SER A 161 6.60 10.18 23.77
CA SER A 161 8.05 10.29 23.87
C SER A 161 8.53 11.59 23.24
N GLU A 162 9.67 12.09 23.68
CA GLU A 162 10.33 13.25 23.06
C GLU A 162 10.69 12.99 21.58
N TYR A 163 10.91 11.72 21.24
CA TYR A 163 11.26 11.28 19.89
C TYR A 163 10.03 10.92 19.01
N GLU A 164 8.83 11.31 19.43
CA GLU A 164 7.62 11.14 18.62
C GLU A 164 7.58 12.15 17.47
N LEU A 165 7.56 11.64 16.24
CA LEU A 165 7.51 12.47 15.03
C LEU A 165 6.10 12.98 14.76
N GLY A 166 5.11 12.10 14.91
CA GLY A 166 3.74 12.38 14.54
C GLY A 166 2.89 11.12 14.44
N THR A 167 1.71 11.29 13.85
CA THR A 167 0.72 10.23 13.67
C THR A 167 0.31 10.14 12.21
N VAL A 168 0.00 8.94 11.76
CA VAL A 168 -0.73 8.68 10.52
C VAL A 168 -1.91 7.81 10.91
N GLU A 169 -3.12 8.32 10.69
CA GLU A 169 -4.36 7.64 11.07
C GLU A 169 -4.33 7.16 12.55
N ASP A 170 -4.33 5.85 12.77
CA ASP A 170 -4.31 5.19 14.08
C ASP A 170 -2.94 4.61 14.48
N THR A 171 -1.85 5.14 13.94
CA THR A 171 -0.48 4.83 14.38
C THR A 171 0.33 6.08 14.66
N ARG A 172 0.97 6.13 15.83
CA ARG A 172 1.98 7.14 16.19
C ARG A 172 3.38 6.59 15.99
N TYR A 173 4.27 7.41 15.46
CA TYR A 173 5.63 7.00 15.09
C TYR A 173 6.65 7.62 16.04
N ILE A 174 7.47 6.78 16.64
CA ILE A 174 8.58 7.14 17.52
C ILE A 174 9.88 6.69 16.85
N CYS A 175 10.82 7.63 16.79
CA CYS A 175 12.14 7.39 16.26
C CYS A 175 13.07 6.85 17.37
N SER A 176 13.78 5.76 17.12
CA SER A 176 14.80 5.23 18.05
C SER A 176 15.98 4.63 17.28
N PRO A 177 17.23 4.90 17.69
CA PRO A 177 18.43 4.26 17.12
C PRO A 177 18.65 2.84 17.64
N ASP A 178 17.86 2.37 18.61
CA ASP A 178 18.08 1.07 19.28
C ASP A 178 17.62 -0.12 18.42
N LEU A 179 16.93 0.16 17.30
CA LEU A 179 16.51 -0.84 16.33
C LEU A 179 17.62 -1.10 15.32
N ASN A 180 18.49 -2.06 15.63
CA ASN A 180 19.61 -2.42 14.75
C ASN A 180 19.11 -2.80 13.34
N PRO A 181 19.66 -2.19 12.28
CA PRO A 181 19.29 -2.50 10.91
C PRO A 181 19.77 -3.90 10.51
N ILE A 182 19.00 -4.54 9.62
CA ILE A 182 19.39 -5.78 8.97
C ILE A 182 20.05 -5.41 7.63
N LEU A 183 21.36 -5.26 7.68
CA LEU A 183 22.17 -4.92 6.51
C LEU A 183 22.09 -6.00 5.44
N ALA A 184 21.96 -5.60 4.18
CA ALA A 184 21.85 -6.50 3.02
C ALA A 184 20.73 -7.57 3.11
N GLY A 185 19.78 -7.41 4.03
CA GLY A 185 18.71 -8.37 4.30
C GLY A 185 17.55 -8.31 3.29
N GLY A 186 17.56 -7.30 2.41
CA GLY A 186 16.51 -7.05 1.43
C GLY A 186 16.77 -7.69 0.07
N LYS A 187 15.93 -7.33 -0.91
CA LYS A 187 16.12 -7.68 -2.31
C LYS A 187 17.33 -6.92 -2.91
N ALA A 188 17.82 -7.39 -4.06
CA ALA A 188 18.84 -6.69 -4.82
C ALA A 188 18.48 -5.21 -5.06
N VAL A 189 19.46 -4.32 -4.99
CA VAL A 189 19.30 -2.89 -5.26
C VAL A 189 18.81 -2.72 -6.69
N GLY A 190 17.73 -1.93 -6.86
CA GLY A 190 17.04 -1.73 -8.12
C GLY A 190 16.47 -0.32 -8.23
N SER A 191 15.63 -0.07 -9.23
CA SER A 191 15.00 1.24 -9.49
C SER A 191 13.87 1.59 -8.50
N ASP A 192 13.77 0.89 -7.38
CA ASP A 192 12.63 0.94 -6.47
C ASP A 192 12.75 2.04 -5.39
N GLY A 193 13.81 2.86 -5.45
CA GLY A 193 14.05 3.95 -4.51
C GLY A 193 14.65 3.53 -3.16
N MET A 194 14.82 2.22 -2.93
CA MET A 194 15.49 1.67 -1.75
C MET A 194 17.01 1.77 -1.91
N VAL A 195 17.71 2.05 -0.82
CA VAL A 195 19.15 2.31 -0.82
C VAL A 195 19.87 1.22 -0.02
N ALA A 196 21.11 0.91 -0.42
CA ALA A 196 22.04 0.10 0.35
C ALA A 196 23.26 0.96 0.71
N ALA A 197 23.75 0.84 1.94
CA ALA A 197 24.92 1.57 2.41
C ALA A 197 26.21 1.11 1.71
N ASP A 198 26.37 -0.19 1.48
CA ASP A 198 27.59 -0.78 0.88
C ASP A 198 27.39 -2.16 0.21
N SER A 199 26.14 -2.54 -0.09
CA SER A 199 25.79 -3.91 -0.50
C SER A 199 25.02 -3.98 -1.83
N THR A 200 25.03 -5.14 -2.49
CA THR A 200 24.21 -5.42 -3.68
C THR A 200 22.72 -5.60 -3.36
N ASN A 201 22.38 -5.75 -2.09
CA ASN A 201 21.01 -5.87 -1.57
C ASN A 201 20.64 -4.67 -0.70
N ASN A 202 19.37 -4.30 -0.71
CA ASN A 202 18.86 -3.20 0.09
C ASN A 202 18.95 -3.51 1.59
N ASP A 203 19.19 -2.47 2.38
CA ASP A 203 19.15 -2.57 3.84
C ASP A 203 17.70 -2.58 4.32
N VAL A 204 17.43 -3.37 5.38
CA VAL A 204 16.09 -3.51 5.94
C VAL A 204 16.08 -2.95 7.36
N TYR A 205 15.27 -1.92 7.57
CA TYR A 205 15.09 -1.26 8.85
C TYR A 205 13.81 -1.80 9.51
N PRO A 206 13.91 -2.59 10.59
CA PRO A 206 12.75 -3.19 11.23
C PRO A 206 11.88 -2.11 11.89
N MET A 207 10.56 -2.33 11.83
CA MET A 207 9.60 -1.49 12.54
C MET A 207 8.83 -2.33 13.57
N LEU A 208 8.81 -1.85 14.81
CA LEU A 208 8.13 -2.50 15.91
C LEU A 208 6.79 -1.81 16.16
N TYR A 209 5.70 -2.51 15.85
CA TYR A 209 4.33 -2.07 16.14
C TYR A 209 3.87 -2.63 17.48
N ILE A 210 3.42 -1.76 18.37
CA ILE A 210 3.06 -2.08 19.75
C ILE A 210 1.61 -1.66 19.97
N GLY A 211 0.79 -2.59 20.43
CA GLY A 211 -0.50 -2.33 21.05
C GLY A 211 -0.43 -2.53 22.56
N LYS A 212 -1.56 -2.38 23.24
CA LYS A 212 -1.59 -2.34 24.70
C LYS A 212 -1.15 -3.67 25.33
N GLU A 213 -1.54 -4.79 24.73
CA GLU A 213 -1.30 -6.13 25.27
C GLU A 213 -0.49 -7.01 24.31
N SER A 214 -0.05 -6.49 23.16
CA SER A 214 0.74 -7.23 22.17
C SER A 214 1.72 -6.34 21.41
N TYR A 215 2.73 -6.96 20.81
CA TYR A 215 3.63 -6.29 19.86
C TYR A 215 3.85 -7.19 18.65
N GLY A 216 4.05 -6.58 17.49
CA GLY A 216 4.38 -7.23 16.22
C GLY A 216 5.58 -6.54 15.58
N ILE A 217 6.49 -7.33 15.02
CA ILE A 217 7.66 -6.86 14.29
C ILE A 217 7.36 -7.02 12.80
N VAL A 218 7.59 -5.97 12.01
CA VAL A 218 7.41 -5.96 10.55
C VAL A 218 8.71 -5.54 9.87
#